data_AF-A0A9E3TB06-F1
#
_entry.id   AF-A0A9E3TB06-F1
#
_cell.length_a   1.000
_cell.length_b   1.000
_cell.length_c   1.000
_cell.angle_alpha   90.00
_cell.angle_beta   90.00
_cell.angle_gamma   90.00
#
_symmetry.space_group_name_H-M   'P 1'
#
loop_
_entity.id
_entity.type
_entity.pdbx_description
1 polymer ?
#
loop_
_entity_poly.entity_id
_entity_poly.type
_entity_poly.pdbx_seq_one_letter_code
_entity_poly.pdbx_strand_id
1 'polypeptide(L)'
;MERAVFRLVVFLLPVVAGLPGLAAGVAEAPPSEESFYAKSLHYTNRGIESVYSKENGGLERLTGVSAADLGCLKSKCHVRSCDACHRKDVGGKAFFTVEKDVLEAACRRCHPVEKDDPDVHFRKGMKCMDCHSAREVHGDGTAYESYRQPGVLDTRCERCHGDLPRIASHTVHGGRLDCAACHARDVPTCYNCHIDTRLKEGKDASIEIKNLLFLVNHDGKVTPANFLSYVYGSKTMITFAPSFAHSIRKEGRKCAECHDTPIVRDIKADRLVPFRWEDGRIKSVEGVIPVLDGMRWDLVFLGREGDRWVPLRDPAAPLLNYSSRCSPLTREQFAEIEKARTGA
;
A
#
# COMPACT_ATOMS: atom_id res chain seq x y z
N MET A 1 64.79 66.71 -28.97
CA MET A 1 64.24 68.06 -28.82
C MET A 1 63.41 68.37 -30.04
N GLU A 2 62.11 68.65 -29.85
CA GLU A 2 61.17 69.32 -30.77
C GLU A 2 60.90 68.63 -32.14
N ARG A 3 59.68 68.46 -32.65
CA ARG A 3 58.33 68.98 -32.37
C ARG A 3 57.32 67.96 -32.91
N ALA A 4 56.16 67.88 -32.27
CA ALA A 4 55.02 67.10 -32.75
C ALA A 4 54.48 67.67 -34.08
N VAL A 5 54.16 66.79 -35.04
CA VAL A 5 53.33 67.12 -36.21
C VAL A 5 52.19 66.11 -36.26
N PHE A 6 51.00 66.63 -36.01
CA PHE A 6 49.72 65.94 -36.09
C PHE A 6 49.38 65.70 -37.57
N ARG A 7 49.28 64.44 -38.01
CA ARG A 7 48.73 64.10 -39.33
C ARG A 7 47.34 63.51 -39.15
N LEU A 8 46.35 64.31 -39.55
CA LEU A 8 44.94 63.97 -39.70
C LEU A 8 44.81 62.87 -40.76
N VAL A 9 44.44 61.66 -40.36
CA VAL A 9 43.99 60.60 -41.27
C VAL A 9 42.48 60.53 -41.18
N VAL A 10 41.83 60.97 -42.25
CA VAL A 10 40.39 60.85 -42.46
C VAL A 10 40.08 59.36 -42.66
N PHE A 11 39.47 58.72 -41.66
CA PHE A 11 38.86 57.41 -41.84
C PHE A 11 37.46 57.60 -42.44
N LEU A 12 37.31 57.18 -43.69
CA LEU A 12 36.01 56.97 -44.33
C LEU A 12 35.23 55.92 -43.52
N LEU A 13 34.16 56.35 -42.87
CA LEU A 13 33.17 55.45 -42.27
C LEU A 13 32.46 54.67 -43.38
N PRO A 14 32.49 53.34 -43.40
CA PRO A 14 31.50 52.57 -44.13
C PRO A 14 30.18 52.65 -43.36
N VAL A 15 29.14 53.16 -44.02
CA VAL A 15 27.76 53.05 -43.58
C VAL A 15 27.40 51.57 -43.61
N VAL A 16 27.55 50.89 -42.47
CA VAL A 16 26.99 49.56 -42.27
C VAL A 16 25.54 49.78 -41.87
N ALA A 17 24.63 49.44 -42.79
CA ALA A 17 23.20 49.41 -42.55
C ALA A 17 22.93 48.59 -41.28
N GLY A 18 22.37 49.24 -40.26
CA GLY A 18 21.93 48.60 -39.04
C GLY A 18 20.80 47.62 -39.36
N LEU A 19 21.12 46.34 -39.49
CA LEU A 19 20.19 45.29 -39.16
C LEU A 19 19.98 45.36 -37.65
N PRO A 20 18.74 45.54 -37.15
CA PRO A 20 18.49 45.44 -35.72
C PRO A 20 18.74 43.98 -35.35
N GLY A 21 19.95 43.70 -34.88
CA GLY A 21 20.27 42.51 -34.14
C GLY A 21 19.46 42.56 -32.86
N LEU A 22 18.24 42.04 -32.93
CA LEU A 22 17.54 41.50 -31.77
C LEU A 22 18.48 40.42 -31.24
N ALA A 23 19.32 40.80 -30.27
CA ALA A 23 19.75 39.88 -29.24
C ALA A 23 18.48 39.44 -28.51
N ALA A 24 17.74 38.53 -29.12
CA ALA A 24 16.82 37.69 -28.40
C ALA A 24 17.73 36.90 -27.45
N GLY A 25 17.88 37.43 -26.24
CA GLY A 25 18.25 36.58 -25.11
C GLY A 25 17.33 35.37 -25.24
N VAL A 26 17.93 34.18 -25.37
CA VAL A 26 17.15 32.96 -25.27
C VAL A 26 16.54 33.05 -23.88
N ALA A 27 15.26 33.43 -23.84
CA ALA A 27 14.50 33.34 -22.62
C ALA A 27 14.60 31.86 -22.25
N GLU A 28 15.33 31.57 -21.18
CA GLU A 28 15.21 30.28 -20.52
C GLU A 28 13.71 30.06 -20.35
N ALA A 29 13.20 29.00 -20.97
CA ALA A 29 11.83 28.60 -20.74
C ALA A 29 11.63 28.58 -19.23
N PRO A 30 10.57 29.20 -18.68
CA PRO A 30 10.33 29.14 -17.25
C PRO A 30 10.42 27.68 -16.82
N PRO A 31 11.15 27.36 -15.74
CA PRO A 31 11.28 25.98 -15.28
C PRO A 31 9.88 25.39 -15.21
N SER A 32 9.70 24.16 -15.73
CA SER A 32 8.38 23.52 -15.85
C SER A 32 7.58 23.77 -14.56
N GLU A 33 6.43 24.45 -14.67
CA GLU A 33 5.69 24.99 -13.51
C GLU A 33 5.22 23.91 -12.52
N GLU A 34 5.27 22.64 -12.90
CA GLU A 34 4.74 21.54 -12.12
C GLU A 34 5.81 20.95 -11.18
N SER A 35 5.61 21.11 -9.88
CA SER A 35 6.43 20.48 -8.83
C SER A 35 6.49 18.97 -9.03
N PHE A 36 7.65 18.34 -8.76
CA PHE A 36 7.78 16.88 -8.82
C PHE A 36 6.77 16.17 -7.90
N TYR A 37 6.29 16.85 -6.85
CA TYR A 37 5.24 16.37 -5.97
C TYR A 37 3.94 16.06 -6.71
N ALA A 38 3.65 16.77 -7.80
CA ALA A 38 2.47 16.53 -8.64
C ALA A 38 2.49 15.15 -9.31
N LYS A 39 3.66 14.50 -9.37
CA LYS A 39 3.82 13.13 -9.88
C LYS A 39 3.72 12.06 -8.79
N SER A 40 3.68 12.46 -7.51
CA SER A 40 3.59 11.54 -6.38
C SER A 40 2.25 10.81 -6.32
N LEU A 41 2.23 9.66 -5.65
CA LEU A 41 0.99 8.90 -5.44
C LEU A 41 0.01 9.62 -4.50
N HIS A 42 0.51 10.40 -3.52
CA HIS A 42 -0.34 11.20 -2.64
C HIS A 42 -1.06 12.34 -3.39
N TYR A 43 -0.42 12.92 -4.41
CA TYR A 43 -1.04 13.95 -5.25
C TYR A 43 -2.02 13.35 -6.27
N THR A 44 -1.59 12.29 -6.97
CA THR A 44 -2.31 11.77 -8.14
C THR A 44 -3.39 10.73 -7.82
N ASN A 45 -3.25 10.01 -6.71
CA ASN A 45 -4.08 8.85 -6.35
C ASN A 45 -4.04 7.65 -7.34
N ARG A 46 -3.10 7.65 -8.30
CA ARG A 46 -2.96 6.59 -9.31
C ARG A 46 -2.79 5.20 -8.73
N GLY A 47 -2.19 5.10 -7.53
CA GLY A 47 -2.04 3.83 -6.82
C GLY A 47 -3.37 3.16 -6.51
N ILE A 48 -4.39 3.92 -6.12
CA ILE A 48 -5.74 3.40 -5.86
C ILE A 48 -6.41 3.04 -7.18
N GLU A 49 -6.28 3.90 -8.19
CA GLU A 49 -6.83 3.65 -9.53
C GLU A 49 -6.31 2.34 -10.12
N SER A 50 -4.99 2.14 -10.06
CA SER A 50 -4.32 0.93 -10.54
C SER A 50 -4.83 -0.32 -9.83
N VAL A 51 -4.90 -0.32 -8.50
CA VAL A 51 -5.38 -1.48 -7.73
C VAL A 51 -6.86 -1.76 -7.99
N TYR A 52 -7.64 -0.73 -8.27
CA TYR A 52 -9.07 -0.84 -8.52
C TYR A 52 -9.40 -1.32 -9.95
N SER A 53 -8.56 -0.97 -10.93
CA SER A 53 -8.87 -1.13 -12.36
C SER A 53 -9.05 -2.60 -12.77
N LYS A 54 -9.91 -2.81 -13.78
CA LYS A 54 -10.18 -4.15 -14.29
C LYS A 54 -8.96 -4.79 -14.95
N GLU A 55 -8.10 -3.99 -15.56
CA GLU A 55 -6.87 -4.42 -16.24
C GLU A 55 -5.90 -5.08 -15.27
N ASN A 56 -5.86 -4.59 -14.02
CA ASN A 56 -5.02 -5.13 -12.95
C ASN A 56 -5.76 -6.17 -12.09
N GLY A 57 -6.90 -6.69 -12.55
CA GLY A 57 -7.66 -7.71 -11.83
C GLY A 57 -8.56 -7.16 -10.72
N GLY A 58 -8.60 -5.84 -10.54
CA GLY A 58 -9.23 -5.13 -9.44
C GLY A 58 -10.76 -5.15 -9.41
N LEU A 59 -11.29 -4.42 -8.43
CA LEU A 59 -12.71 -4.42 -8.06
C LEU A 59 -13.66 -3.95 -9.18
N GLU A 60 -13.15 -3.22 -10.18
CA GLU A 60 -13.91 -2.88 -11.39
C GLU A 60 -14.45 -4.11 -12.13
N ARG A 61 -13.74 -5.26 -12.08
CA ARG A 61 -14.25 -6.53 -12.66
C ARG A 61 -15.53 -7.01 -12.00
N LEU A 62 -15.70 -6.70 -10.71
CA LEU A 62 -16.89 -7.07 -9.95
C LEU A 62 -18.05 -6.11 -10.22
N THR A 63 -17.76 -4.81 -10.14
CA THR A 63 -18.76 -3.74 -10.10
C THR A 63 -19.16 -3.22 -11.48
N GLY A 64 -18.23 -3.23 -12.43
CA GLY A 64 -18.34 -2.53 -13.72
C GLY A 64 -18.29 -1.01 -13.61
N VAL A 65 -17.94 -0.46 -12.45
CA VAL A 65 -17.89 0.98 -12.17
C VAL A 65 -16.44 1.40 -11.99
N SER A 66 -16.00 2.50 -12.61
CA SER A 66 -14.62 2.99 -12.48
C SER A 66 -14.33 3.52 -11.07
N ALA A 67 -13.06 3.61 -10.69
CA ALA A 67 -12.65 4.19 -9.40
C ALA A 67 -13.13 5.65 -9.22
N ALA A 68 -13.16 6.39 -10.33
CA ALA A 68 -13.62 7.78 -10.38
C ALA A 68 -15.11 7.89 -10.06
N ASP A 69 -15.91 7.02 -10.66
CA ASP A 69 -17.37 7.04 -10.54
C ASP A 69 -17.84 6.53 -9.17
N LEU A 70 -17.12 5.57 -8.59
CA LEU A 70 -17.36 5.06 -7.23
C LEU A 70 -17.08 6.06 -6.13
N GLY A 71 -16.50 7.22 -6.46
CA GLY A 71 -16.14 8.22 -5.48
C GLY A 71 -14.95 7.81 -4.60
N CYS A 72 -14.28 6.69 -4.89
CA CYS A 72 -12.96 6.39 -4.31
C CYS A 72 -11.97 7.51 -4.62
N LEU A 73 -12.07 8.16 -5.79
CA LEU A 73 -11.33 9.38 -6.13
C LEU A 73 -11.95 10.68 -5.60
N LYS A 74 -13.19 10.63 -5.10
CA LYS A 74 -13.86 11.75 -4.42
C LYS A 74 -13.57 11.76 -2.91
N SER A 75 -12.80 10.79 -2.42
CA SER A 75 -12.33 10.74 -1.04
C SER A 75 -11.35 11.87 -0.76
N LYS A 76 -11.34 12.39 0.49
CA LYS A 76 -10.47 13.48 0.95
C LYS A 76 -8.98 13.09 1.06
N CYS A 77 -8.56 12.00 0.42
CA CYS A 77 -7.25 11.39 0.62
C CYS A 77 -6.17 11.93 -0.31
N HIS A 78 -6.54 12.59 -1.41
CA HIS A 78 -5.56 13.20 -2.32
C HIS A 78 -5.03 14.54 -1.77
N VAL A 79 -3.71 14.68 -1.69
CA VAL A 79 -3.07 15.85 -1.11
C VAL A 79 -2.55 16.74 -2.23
N ARG A 80 -3.31 17.77 -2.59
CA ARG A 80 -2.96 18.74 -3.64
C ARG A 80 -2.23 19.98 -3.13
N SER A 81 -2.16 20.16 -1.82
CA SER A 81 -1.55 21.32 -1.19
C SER A 81 -0.69 20.92 0.02
N CYS A 82 0.43 21.61 0.20
CA CYS A 82 1.40 21.29 1.26
C CYS A 82 0.79 21.45 2.66
N ASP A 83 -0.18 22.34 2.83
CA ASP A 83 -0.83 22.66 4.11
C ASP A 83 -1.76 21.53 4.59
N ALA A 84 -2.11 20.59 3.72
CA ALA A 84 -2.82 19.39 4.13
C ALA A 84 -1.96 18.49 5.04
N CYS A 85 -0.63 18.62 5.02
CA CYS A 85 0.25 17.87 5.93
C CYS A 85 1.06 18.78 6.85
N HIS A 86 1.49 19.93 6.35
CA HIS A 86 2.44 20.80 7.03
C HIS A 86 1.80 21.96 7.79
N ARG A 87 0.46 22.11 7.83
CA ARG A 87 -0.17 23.24 8.51
C ARG A 87 -0.14 23.11 10.03
N LYS A 88 0.30 24.18 10.70
CA LYS A 88 0.13 24.42 12.13
C LYS A 88 -0.40 25.84 12.35
N ASP A 89 -1.44 25.98 13.17
CA ASP A 89 -2.01 27.28 13.51
C ASP A 89 -1.44 27.78 14.86
N VAL A 90 -0.89 29.00 14.89
CA VAL A 90 -0.35 29.65 16.09
C VAL A 90 -0.91 31.07 16.18
N GLY A 91 -1.62 31.39 17.27
CA GLY A 91 -2.23 32.71 17.45
C GLY A 91 -3.22 33.10 16.35
N GLY A 92 -3.96 32.14 15.82
CA GLY A 92 -4.93 32.35 14.72
C GLY A 92 -4.31 32.51 13.33
N LYS A 93 -2.99 32.33 13.18
CA LYS A 93 -2.28 32.39 11.90
C LYS A 93 -1.74 31.01 11.51
N ALA A 94 -1.85 30.64 10.25
CA ALA A 94 -1.35 29.38 9.72
C ALA A 94 0.14 29.48 9.34
N PHE A 95 0.92 28.45 9.66
CA PHE A 95 2.33 28.30 9.32
C PHE A 95 2.60 26.90 8.78
N PHE A 96 3.67 26.77 7.99
CA PHE A 96 4.23 25.46 7.66
C PHE A 96 5.13 24.95 8.78
N THR A 97 5.05 23.65 9.09
CA THR A 97 5.87 22.98 10.09
C THR A 97 6.32 21.61 9.62
N VAL A 98 7.39 21.11 10.23
CA VAL A 98 7.90 19.74 10.10
C VAL A 98 7.88 19.01 11.45
N GLU A 99 7.16 19.57 12.43
CA GLU A 99 6.97 18.95 13.74
C GLU A 99 6.33 17.57 13.60
N LYS A 100 7.01 16.53 14.11
CA LYS A 100 6.60 15.15 13.90
C LYS A 100 5.18 14.84 14.38
N ASP A 101 4.72 15.45 15.47
CA ASP A 101 3.36 15.23 15.98
C ASP A 101 2.28 15.79 15.05
N VAL A 102 2.55 16.94 14.41
CA VAL A 102 1.65 17.53 13.42
C VAL A 102 1.59 16.64 12.17
N LEU A 103 2.75 16.17 11.69
CA LEU A 103 2.83 15.28 10.54
C LEU A 103 2.14 13.92 10.81
N GLU A 104 2.41 13.31 11.97
CA GLU A 104 1.77 12.07 12.41
C GLU A 104 0.25 12.21 12.42
N ALA A 105 -0.27 13.31 12.99
CA ALA A 105 -1.70 13.59 13.00
C ALA A 105 -2.26 13.76 11.57
N ALA A 106 -1.52 14.41 10.68
CA ALA A 106 -1.93 14.56 9.29
C ALA A 106 -2.04 13.22 8.56
N CYS A 107 -1.04 12.33 8.71
CA CYS A 107 -1.06 10.98 8.13
C CYS A 107 -2.30 10.19 8.59
N ARG A 108 -2.59 10.21 9.90
CA ARG A 108 -3.69 9.45 10.51
C ARG A 108 -5.09 9.87 10.05
N ARG A 109 -5.24 11.06 9.46
CA ARG A 109 -6.54 11.49 8.87
C ARG A 109 -6.95 10.63 7.68
N CYS A 110 -5.99 10.09 6.94
CA CYS A 110 -6.24 9.26 5.75
C CYS A 110 -5.80 7.80 5.96
N HIS A 111 -4.77 7.57 6.78
CA HIS A 111 -4.25 6.25 7.14
C HIS A 111 -4.52 5.96 8.63
N PRO A 112 -5.76 5.63 9.01
CA PRO A 112 -6.07 5.29 10.39
C PRO A 112 -5.33 4.00 10.77
N VAL A 113 -4.69 4.02 11.94
CA VAL A 113 -4.08 2.85 12.57
C VAL A 113 -4.79 2.63 13.90
N GLU A 114 -5.18 1.40 14.21
CA GLU A 114 -5.82 1.07 15.48
C GLU A 114 -4.93 1.48 16.66
N LYS A 115 -5.55 1.99 17.73
CA LYS A 115 -4.83 2.50 18.90
C LYS A 115 -4.48 1.42 19.93
N ASP A 116 -5.17 0.28 19.88
CA ASP A 116 -5.33 -0.55 21.07
C ASP A 116 -4.19 -1.52 21.35
N ASP A 117 -3.18 -1.59 20.49
CA ASP A 117 -1.90 -2.20 20.82
C ASP A 117 -0.79 -1.64 19.91
N PRO A 118 -0.12 -0.53 20.28
CA PRO A 118 0.93 0.03 19.44
C PRO A 118 2.03 -1.00 19.26
N ASP A 119 2.55 -1.10 18.04
CA ASP A 119 3.64 -2.02 17.74
C ASP A 119 4.91 -1.68 18.54
N VAL A 120 5.89 -2.58 18.53
CA VAL A 120 7.15 -2.39 19.28
C VAL A 120 7.90 -1.10 18.91
N HIS A 121 7.72 -0.58 17.69
CA HIS A 121 8.32 0.66 17.23
C HIS A 121 7.55 1.88 17.75
N PHE A 122 6.22 1.92 17.62
CA PHE A 122 5.40 2.98 18.22
C PHE A 122 5.60 3.07 19.74
N ARG A 123 5.72 1.93 20.45
CA ARG A 123 6.02 1.93 21.90
C ARG A 123 7.37 2.54 22.25
N LYS A 124 8.33 2.53 21.32
CA LYS A 124 9.63 3.18 21.46
C LYS A 124 9.62 4.65 21.02
N GLY A 125 8.45 5.20 20.69
CA GLY A 125 8.29 6.59 20.27
C GLY A 125 8.53 6.84 18.79
N MET A 126 8.69 5.79 17.97
CA MET A 126 8.72 5.96 16.51
C MET A 126 7.36 6.40 15.98
N LYS A 127 7.38 7.12 14.86
CA LYS A 127 6.24 7.68 14.13
C LYS A 127 6.30 7.24 12.68
N CYS A 128 5.26 7.51 11.89
CA CYS A 128 5.17 7.04 10.51
C CYS A 128 6.43 7.36 9.68
N MET A 129 6.93 8.60 9.79
CA MET A 129 8.07 9.09 9.03
C MET A 129 9.44 8.56 9.50
N ASP A 130 9.50 7.85 10.64
CA ASP A 130 10.73 7.18 11.06
C ASP A 130 10.96 5.88 10.27
N CYS A 131 9.91 5.31 9.68
CA CYS A 131 9.98 4.21 8.72
C CYS A 131 9.83 4.72 7.27
N HIS A 132 8.84 5.58 7.02
CA HIS A 132 8.50 6.12 5.71
C HIS A 132 9.29 7.38 5.38
N SER A 133 10.07 7.36 4.31
CA SER A 133 10.93 8.50 3.98
C SER A 133 10.17 9.65 3.32
N ALA A 134 10.66 10.88 3.47
CA ALA A 134 10.09 12.05 2.78
C ALA A 134 10.06 11.89 1.24
N ARG A 135 10.98 11.10 0.68
CA ARG A 135 11.00 10.73 -0.74
C ARG A 135 9.81 9.85 -1.12
N GLU A 136 9.43 8.87 -0.30
CA GLU A 136 8.24 8.04 -0.55
C GLU A 136 6.97 8.90 -0.55
N VAL A 137 6.88 9.85 0.38
CA VAL A 137 5.68 10.68 0.57
C VAL A 137 5.56 11.73 -0.53
N HIS A 138 6.63 12.49 -0.79
CA HIS A 138 6.64 13.56 -1.77
C HIS A 138 6.88 13.09 -3.21
N GLY A 139 7.31 11.85 -3.41
CA GLY A 139 7.78 11.34 -4.69
C GLY A 139 9.21 11.79 -5.02
N ASP A 140 9.75 11.23 -6.10
CA ASP A 140 11.09 11.48 -6.61
C ASP A 140 11.08 12.06 -8.04
N GLY A 141 9.90 12.49 -8.51
CA GLY A 141 9.70 12.99 -9.88
C GLY A 141 9.37 11.91 -10.91
N THR A 142 9.40 10.64 -10.52
CA THR A 142 8.87 9.53 -11.33
C THR A 142 7.37 9.37 -11.08
N ALA A 143 6.61 9.24 -12.16
CA ALA A 143 5.18 8.93 -12.06
C ALA A 143 5.02 7.41 -11.94
N TYR A 144 4.62 6.96 -10.75
CA TYR A 144 4.33 5.56 -10.47
C TYR A 144 2.83 5.27 -10.63
N GLU A 145 2.52 4.05 -11.04
CA GLU A 145 1.16 3.51 -11.17
C GLU A 145 0.69 2.86 -9.87
N SER A 146 1.59 2.32 -9.05
CA SER A 146 1.24 1.62 -7.81
C SER A 146 2.29 1.82 -6.72
N TYR A 147 1.84 1.89 -5.46
CA TYR A 147 2.72 1.98 -4.28
C TYR A 147 3.62 0.76 -4.10
N ARG A 148 3.36 -0.34 -4.81
CA ARG A 148 4.17 -1.57 -4.78
C ARG A 148 5.13 -1.70 -5.95
N GLN A 149 5.25 -0.69 -6.82
CA GLN A 149 6.28 -0.69 -7.85
C GLN A 149 7.69 -0.58 -7.24
N PRO A 150 8.71 -1.21 -7.83
CA PRO A 150 10.07 -1.14 -7.31
C PRO A 150 10.55 0.31 -7.33
N GLY A 151 11.20 0.74 -6.24
CA GLY A 151 11.66 2.12 -6.09
C GLY A 151 10.65 3.07 -5.46
N VAL A 152 9.36 2.72 -5.37
CA VAL A 152 8.37 3.59 -4.70
C VAL A 152 8.62 3.64 -3.21
N LEU A 153 8.70 2.48 -2.57
CA LEU A 153 8.98 2.34 -1.15
C LEU A 153 10.43 1.91 -0.93
N ASP A 154 11.07 2.57 0.02
CA ASP A 154 12.39 2.23 0.55
C ASP A 154 12.35 1.77 2.01
N THR A 155 11.17 1.84 2.65
CA THR A 155 10.85 1.25 3.95
C THR A 155 11.10 -0.25 3.93
N ARG A 156 11.98 -0.72 4.82
CA ARG A 156 12.30 -2.13 5.01
C ARG A 156 12.97 -2.36 6.36
N CYS A 157 12.78 -3.53 6.95
CA CYS A 157 13.29 -3.87 8.28
C CYS A 157 14.82 -3.76 8.33
N GLU A 158 15.50 -4.17 7.26
CA GLU A 158 16.95 -4.28 7.13
C GLU A 158 17.67 -2.92 7.19
N ARG A 159 16.96 -1.80 7.05
CA ARG A 159 17.55 -0.45 7.24
C ARG A 159 17.98 -0.20 8.68
N CYS A 160 17.29 -0.80 9.64
CA CYS A 160 17.61 -0.69 11.07
C CYS A 160 18.08 -2.05 11.64
N HIS A 161 17.64 -3.16 11.07
CA HIS A 161 17.93 -4.52 11.50
C HIS A 161 18.85 -5.25 10.50
N GLY A 162 20.08 -4.74 10.34
CA GLY A 162 21.08 -5.33 9.43
C GLY A 162 21.70 -6.63 9.97
N ASP A 163 21.92 -6.70 11.28
CA ASP A 163 22.51 -7.87 11.95
C ASP A 163 21.42 -8.66 12.69
N LEU A 164 20.95 -9.73 12.07
CA LEU A 164 19.94 -10.60 12.65
C LEU A 164 20.56 -11.57 13.67
N PRO A 165 19.89 -11.81 14.82
CA PRO A 165 20.29 -12.86 15.76
C PRO A 165 20.43 -14.22 15.07
N ARG A 166 21.48 -14.97 15.39
CA ARG A 166 21.71 -16.33 14.87
C ARG A 166 20.84 -17.35 15.60
N ILE A 167 19.56 -17.39 15.26
CA ILE A 167 18.58 -18.36 15.77
C ILE A 167 18.15 -19.32 14.67
N ALA A 168 17.59 -20.48 15.05
CA ALA A 168 17.18 -21.52 14.12
C ALA A 168 16.28 -20.98 12.99
N SER A 169 15.22 -20.22 13.33
CA SER A 169 14.27 -19.68 12.35
C SER A 169 14.93 -18.76 11.30
N HIS A 170 15.82 -17.85 11.71
CA HIS A 170 16.55 -17.00 10.77
C HIS A 170 17.47 -17.80 9.87
N THR A 171 18.16 -18.81 10.42
CA THR A 171 19.07 -19.66 9.64
C THR A 171 18.32 -20.51 8.61
N VAL A 172 17.22 -21.16 9.02
CA VAL A 172 16.50 -22.07 8.11
C VAL A 172 15.70 -21.30 7.07
N HIS A 173 15.08 -20.17 7.40
CA HIS A 173 14.28 -19.41 6.43
C HIS A 173 15.14 -18.46 5.60
N GLY A 174 16.19 -17.88 6.18
CA GLY A 174 17.07 -16.94 5.51
C GLY A 174 16.28 -15.80 4.86
N GLY A 175 16.58 -15.52 3.59
CA GLY A 175 15.90 -14.49 2.80
C GLY A 175 14.60 -14.92 2.11
N ARG A 176 14.06 -16.12 2.39
CA ARG A 176 12.87 -16.66 1.69
C ARG A 176 11.54 -16.10 2.19
N LEU A 177 11.51 -15.63 3.44
CA LEU A 177 10.34 -14.98 4.03
C LEU A 177 10.60 -13.48 4.14
N ASP A 178 9.56 -12.68 3.95
CA ASP A 178 9.54 -11.31 4.43
C ASP A 178 9.55 -11.30 5.95
N CYS A 179 10.25 -10.35 6.58
CA CYS A 179 10.36 -10.28 8.04
C CYS A 179 8.97 -10.21 8.71
N ALA A 180 8.01 -9.54 8.08
CA ALA A 180 6.64 -9.42 8.59
C ALA A 180 5.89 -10.75 8.58
N ALA A 181 6.29 -11.75 7.79
CA ALA A 181 5.66 -13.08 7.81
C ALA A 181 5.79 -13.75 9.19
N CYS A 182 6.86 -13.46 9.94
CA CYS A 182 7.07 -13.94 11.30
C CYS A 182 6.81 -12.88 12.36
N HIS A 183 7.11 -11.61 12.07
CA HIS A 183 7.10 -10.53 13.07
C HIS A 183 5.83 -9.68 13.06
N ALA A 184 4.94 -9.79 12.08
CA ALA A 184 3.62 -9.18 12.17
C ALA A 184 2.71 -10.03 13.07
N ARG A 185 2.00 -9.37 13.99
CA ARG A 185 0.93 -10.02 14.76
C ARG A 185 -0.23 -10.35 13.85
N ASP A 186 -0.69 -9.34 13.12
CA ASP A 186 -1.84 -9.39 12.25
C ASP A 186 -1.67 -8.41 11.09
N VAL A 187 -2.51 -8.62 10.09
CA VAL A 187 -2.68 -7.75 8.95
C VAL A 187 -4.18 -7.54 8.77
N PRO A 188 -4.66 -6.29 8.64
CA PRO A 188 -6.09 -6.01 8.54
C PRO A 188 -6.78 -6.89 7.48
N THR A 189 -7.82 -7.58 7.92
CA THR A 189 -8.64 -8.45 7.08
C THR A 189 -10.06 -7.90 7.05
N CYS A 190 -10.48 -7.43 5.87
CA CYS A 190 -11.81 -6.86 5.66
C CYS A 190 -12.70 -7.91 4.99
N TYR A 191 -13.58 -8.53 5.77
CA TYR A 191 -14.49 -9.54 5.27
C TYR A 191 -15.82 -8.92 4.83
N ASN A 192 -16.34 -9.38 3.69
CA ASN A 192 -17.69 -9.13 3.22
C ASN A 192 -18.04 -7.63 3.03
N CYS A 193 -17.13 -6.89 2.39
CA CYS A 193 -17.32 -5.48 2.07
C CYS A 193 -18.40 -5.30 1.00
N HIS A 194 -19.50 -4.64 1.37
CA HIS A 194 -20.62 -4.35 0.48
C HIS A 194 -20.40 -3.08 -0.35
N ILE A 195 -20.10 -3.27 -1.63
CA ILE A 195 -19.82 -2.15 -2.53
C ILE A 195 -21.12 -1.45 -2.97
N ASP A 196 -22.23 -2.17 -3.05
CA ASP A 196 -23.52 -1.59 -3.39
C ASP A 196 -24.06 -0.69 -2.27
N THR A 197 -23.86 -1.05 -0.99
CA THR A 197 -24.15 -0.18 0.15
C THR A 197 -23.31 1.09 0.10
N ARG A 198 -22.00 0.97 -0.19
CA ARG A 198 -21.13 2.14 -0.37
C ARG A 198 -21.63 3.07 -1.46
N LEU A 199 -22.05 2.51 -2.61
CA LEU A 199 -22.56 3.28 -3.74
C LEU A 199 -23.89 3.98 -3.45
N LYS A 200 -24.83 3.30 -2.78
CA LYS A 200 -26.18 3.82 -2.52
C LYS A 200 -26.23 4.78 -1.34
N GLU A 201 -25.47 4.48 -0.29
CA GLU A 201 -25.57 5.17 1.01
C GLU A 201 -24.32 5.95 1.41
N GLY A 202 -23.19 5.77 0.72
CA GLY A 202 -21.91 6.40 1.07
C GLY A 202 -21.27 5.83 2.35
N LYS A 203 -21.73 4.67 2.84
CA LYS A 203 -21.26 4.04 4.06
C LYS A 203 -20.45 2.78 3.77
N ASP A 204 -19.41 2.57 4.57
CA ASP A 204 -18.67 1.31 4.57
C ASP A 204 -19.44 0.25 5.35
N ALA A 205 -19.53 -0.95 4.79
CA ALA A 205 -20.23 -2.08 5.37
C ALA A 205 -19.36 -3.31 5.22
N SER A 206 -18.60 -3.64 6.27
CA SER A 206 -17.67 -4.77 6.30
C SER A 206 -17.63 -5.37 7.69
N ILE A 207 -17.20 -6.62 7.76
CA ILE A 207 -16.93 -7.35 8.99
C ILE A 207 -15.42 -7.39 9.16
N GLU A 208 -14.94 -6.88 10.28
CA GLU A 208 -13.52 -6.98 10.63
C GLU A 208 -13.21 -8.38 11.14
N ILE A 209 -12.12 -8.98 10.64
CA ILE A 209 -11.59 -10.23 11.16
C ILE A 209 -10.19 -9.99 11.73
N LYS A 210 -9.96 -10.49 12.94
CA LYS A 210 -8.67 -10.40 13.64
C LYS A 210 -8.01 -11.78 13.74
N ASN A 211 -6.76 -11.81 14.17
CA ASN A 211 -5.99 -13.04 14.45
C ASN A 211 -5.75 -13.96 13.24
N LEU A 212 -5.83 -13.42 12.02
CA LEU A 212 -5.51 -14.13 10.79
C LEU A 212 -4.32 -13.48 10.08
N LEU A 213 -3.49 -14.33 9.48
CA LEU A 213 -2.39 -13.90 8.64
C LEU A 213 -2.35 -14.75 7.37
N PHE A 214 -2.66 -14.14 6.24
CA PHE A 214 -2.56 -14.80 4.94
C PHE A 214 -1.15 -14.66 4.39
N LEU A 215 -0.57 -15.73 3.85
CA LEU A 215 0.75 -15.70 3.22
C LEU A 215 0.61 -15.87 1.70
N VAL A 216 1.27 -14.99 0.96
CA VAL A 216 1.37 -14.99 -0.51
C VAL A 216 2.83 -14.84 -0.93
N ASN A 217 3.15 -15.15 -2.17
CA ASN A 217 4.43 -14.77 -2.77
C ASN A 217 4.39 -13.32 -3.25
N HIS A 218 5.46 -12.57 -3.01
CA HIS A 218 5.67 -11.23 -3.53
C HIS A 218 7.16 -10.90 -3.54
N ASP A 219 7.67 -10.32 -4.62
CA ASP A 219 9.09 -9.94 -4.79
C ASP A 219 10.09 -11.04 -4.40
N GLY A 220 9.77 -12.30 -4.75
CA GLY A 220 10.60 -13.47 -4.49
C GLY A 220 10.58 -13.99 -3.04
N LYS A 221 9.76 -13.39 -2.17
CA LYS A 221 9.60 -13.79 -0.75
C LYS A 221 8.16 -14.19 -0.45
N VAL A 222 7.98 -15.06 0.54
CA VAL A 222 6.67 -15.27 1.16
C VAL A 222 6.38 -14.12 2.11
N THR A 223 5.30 -13.41 1.86
CA THR A 223 4.95 -12.11 2.46
C THR A 223 3.53 -12.18 3.01
N PRO A 224 3.24 -11.53 4.15
CA PRO A 224 1.87 -11.44 4.62
C PRO A 224 1.01 -10.58 3.69
N ALA A 225 -0.27 -10.92 3.58
CA ALA A 225 -1.23 -10.22 2.74
C ALA A 225 -2.47 -9.80 3.53
N ASN A 226 -3.00 -8.63 3.15
CA ASN A 226 -4.39 -8.29 3.43
C ASN A 226 -5.28 -9.28 2.68
N PHE A 227 -6.33 -9.74 3.35
CA PHE A 227 -7.44 -10.43 2.72
C PHE A 227 -8.64 -9.50 2.69
N LEU A 228 -9.20 -9.30 1.50
CA LEU A 228 -10.44 -8.55 1.32
C LEU A 228 -11.43 -9.42 0.57
N SER A 229 -12.67 -9.51 1.08
CA SER A 229 -13.77 -10.08 0.32
C SER A 229 -14.87 -9.06 0.08
N TYR A 230 -15.48 -9.12 -1.10
CA TYR A 230 -16.43 -8.14 -1.58
C TYR A 230 -17.72 -8.78 -2.05
N VAL A 231 -18.83 -8.06 -1.85
CA VAL A 231 -20.16 -8.42 -2.34
C VAL A 231 -20.72 -7.27 -3.17
N TYR A 232 -21.26 -7.60 -4.34
CA TYR A 232 -22.00 -6.68 -5.20
C TYR A 232 -23.19 -7.40 -5.84
N GLY A 233 -24.38 -7.24 -5.25
CA GLY A 233 -25.53 -8.09 -5.57
C GLY A 233 -25.23 -9.54 -5.21
N SER A 234 -25.34 -10.46 -6.18
CA SER A 234 -24.94 -11.87 -6.03
C SER A 234 -23.50 -12.16 -6.44
N LYS A 235 -22.77 -11.18 -6.98
CA LYS A 235 -21.38 -11.35 -7.39
C LYS A 235 -20.46 -11.19 -6.19
N THR A 236 -19.39 -11.97 -6.17
CA THR A 236 -18.40 -11.95 -5.09
C THR A 236 -16.97 -11.89 -5.61
N MET A 237 -16.06 -11.36 -4.81
CA MET A 237 -14.62 -11.31 -5.13
C MET A 237 -13.80 -11.49 -3.85
N ILE A 238 -12.65 -12.14 -3.99
CA ILE A 238 -11.60 -12.21 -2.97
C ILE A 238 -10.36 -11.53 -3.56
N THR A 239 -9.77 -10.62 -2.79
CA THR A 239 -8.52 -9.96 -3.13
C THR A 239 -7.47 -10.23 -2.06
N PHE A 240 -6.30 -10.66 -2.51
CA PHE A 240 -5.08 -10.69 -1.71
C PHE A 240 -4.20 -9.53 -2.14
N ALA A 241 -3.69 -8.77 -1.17
CA ALA A 241 -2.74 -7.70 -1.44
C ALA A 241 -1.58 -7.79 -0.44
N PRO A 242 -0.32 -7.90 -0.88
CA PRO A 242 0.80 -8.04 0.02
C PRO A 242 0.93 -6.76 0.86
N SER A 243 1.13 -6.89 2.17
CA SER A 243 1.00 -5.78 3.11
C SER A 243 2.31 -5.49 3.85
N PHE A 244 2.59 -4.20 4.10
CA PHE A 244 3.57 -3.80 5.10
C PHE A 244 2.83 -3.60 6.43
N ALA A 245 3.01 -4.55 7.34
CA ALA A 245 2.25 -4.57 8.59
C ALA A 245 2.74 -3.46 9.53
N HIS A 246 1.78 -2.74 10.12
CA HIS A 246 2.04 -1.74 11.17
C HIS A 246 1.91 -2.33 12.59
N SER A 247 1.78 -3.65 12.70
CA SER A 247 1.54 -4.40 13.94
C SER A 247 2.68 -5.38 14.18
N ILE A 248 3.88 -4.85 14.42
CA ILE A 248 5.11 -5.61 14.60
C ILE A 248 5.35 -5.98 16.08
N ARG A 249 5.75 -7.23 16.29
CA ARG A 249 6.19 -7.77 17.59
C ARG A 249 7.68 -8.13 17.57
N LYS A 250 8.29 -8.09 18.76
CA LYS A 250 9.72 -8.36 18.95
C LYS A 250 10.02 -9.83 18.68
N GLU A 251 9.26 -10.74 19.29
CA GLU A 251 9.41 -12.18 19.11
C GLU A 251 8.63 -12.64 17.86
N GLY A 252 9.32 -13.31 16.94
CA GLY A 252 8.69 -13.92 15.76
C GLY A 252 7.80 -15.12 16.11
N ARG A 253 6.95 -15.53 15.17
CA ARG A 253 6.17 -16.78 15.23
C ARG A 253 7.05 -18.01 15.47
N LYS A 254 6.55 -18.93 16.29
CA LYS A 254 7.14 -20.25 16.53
C LYS A 254 6.84 -21.16 15.36
N CYS A 255 7.69 -22.17 15.17
CA CYS A 255 7.55 -23.10 14.04
C CYS A 255 6.16 -23.75 14.00
N ALA A 256 5.63 -24.18 15.15
CA ALA A 256 4.32 -24.81 15.27
C ALA A 256 3.12 -23.87 15.02
N GLU A 257 3.32 -22.55 14.95
CA GLU A 257 2.27 -21.60 14.55
C GLU A 257 2.08 -21.56 13.02
N CYS A 258 3.04 -22.08 12.24
CA CYS A 258 3.00 -22.06 10.78
C CYS A 258 3.06 -23.47 10.16
N HIS A 259 3.84 -24.37 10.76
CA HIS A 259 4.11 -25.71 10.23
C HIS A 259 3.19 -26.78 10.83
N ASP A 260 2.62 -27.63 9.97
CA ASP A 260 1.69 -28.73 10.32
C ASP A 260 0.50 -28.32 11.22
N THR A 261 0.05 -27.08 11.06
CA THR A 261 -1.10 -26.56 11.80
C THR A 261 -2.39 -27.28 11.36
N PRO A 262 -3.47 -27.24 12.17
CA PRO A 262 -4.78 -27.71 11.74
C PRO A 262 -5.23 -27.06 10.42
N ILE A 263 -4.97 -25.75 10.24
CA ILE A 263 -5.25 -25.02 8.99
C ILE A 263 -4.51 -25.64 7.80
N VAL A 264 -3.20 -25.90 7.94
CA VAL A 264 -2.39 -26.50 6.87
C VAL A 264 -2.91 -27.90 6.52
N ARG A 265 -3.28 -28.70 7.52
CA ARG A 265 -3.87 -30.02 7.31
C ARG A 265 -5.23 -29.95 6.61
N ASP A 266 -6.05 -28.95 6.92
CA ASP A 266 -7.34 -28.73 6.26
C ASP A 266 -7.19 -28.21 4.83
N ILE A 267 -6.19 -27.37 4.54
CA ILE A 267 -5.83 -26.97 3.16
C ILE A 267 -5.39 -28.19 2.35
N LYS A 268 -4.51 -29.04 2.92
CA LYS A 268 -4.03 -30.27 2.27
C LYS A 268 -5.19 -31.21 1.93
N ALA A 269 -6.14 -31.36 2.85
CA ALA A 269 -7.32 -32.19 2.68
C ALA A 269 -8.45 -31.49 1.89
N ASP A 270 -8.19 -30.30 1.34
CA ASP A 270 -9.11 -29.53 0.51
C ASP A 270 -10.47 -29.26 1.19
N ARG A 271 -10.42 -29.01 2.51
CA ARG A 271 -11.61 -28.86 3.37
C ARG A 271 -11.55 -27.63 4.28
N LEU A 272 -10.65 -26.68 4.01
CA LEU A 272 -10.57 -25.45 4.80
C LEU A 272 -11.85 -24.64 4.63
N VAL A 273 -12.49 -24.32 5.75
CA VAL A 273 -13.58 -23.35 5.84
C VAL A 273 -13.12 -22.22 6.77
N PRO A 274 -12.50 -21.15 6.24
CA PRO A 274 -11.85 -20.14 7.06
C PRO A 274 -12.85 -19.24 7.80
N PHE A 275 -14.08 -19.11 7.29
CA PHE A 275 -15.15 -18.31 7.87
C PHE A 275 -16.46 -19.10 7.90
N ARG A 276 -17.07 -19.22 9.08
CA ARG A 276 -18.36 -19.88 9.29
C ARG A 276 -19.38 -18.89 9.81
N TRP A 277 -20.63 -19.07 9.40
CA TRP A 277 -21.75 -18.32 9.94
C TRP A 277 -22.42 -19.14 11.04
N GLU A 278 -22.31 -18.68 12.27
CA GLU A 278 -22.83 -19.35 13.46
C GLU A 278 -23.41 -18.31 14.42
N ASP A 279 -24.59 -18.60 14.99
CA ASP A 279 -25.23 -17.73 16.00
C ASP A 279 -25.41 -16.27 15.55
N GLY A 280 -25.66 -16.04 14.26
CA GLY A 280 -25.85 -14.69 13.71
C GLY A 280 -24.57 -13.86 13.54
N ARG A 281 -23.39 -14.49 13.57
CA ARG A 281 -22.10 -13.84 13.38
C ARG A 281 -21.12 -14.71 12.58
N ILE A 282 -20.10 -14.08 12.02
CA ILE A 282 -18.96 -14.79 11.44
C ILE A 282 -18.01 -15.24 12.55
N LYS A 283 -17.68 -16.53 12.56
CA LYS A 283 -16.55 -17.09 13.31
C LYS A 283 -15.45 -17.42 12.30
N SER A 284 -14.22 -17.03 12.60
CA SER A 284 -13.06 -17.32 11.77
C SER A 284 -12.17 -18.37 12.42
N VAL A 285 -11.41 -19.10 11.60
CA VAL A 285 -10.20 -19.77 12.10
C VAL A 285 -9.19 -18.70 12.57
N GLU A 286 -8.23 -19.09 13.39
CA GLU A 286 -7.15 -18.20 13.86
C GLU A 286 -5.79 -18.80 13.50
N GLY A 287 -4.85 -17.94 13.11
CA GLY A 287 -3.49 -18.32 12.76
C GLY A 287 -3.10 -18.01 11.31
N VAL A 288 -2.13 -18.76 10.82
CA VAL A 288 -1.49 -18.51 9.52
C VAL A 288 -2.13 -19.37 8.43
N ILE A 289 -2.60 -18.72 7.37
CA ILE A 289 -3.21 -19.36 6.20
C ILE A 289 -2.27 -19.17 4.99
N PRO A 290 -1.49 -20.20 4.59
CA PRO A 290 -0.79 -20.16 3.31
C PRO A 290 -1.78 -20.19 2.15
N VAL A 291 -1.81 -19.14 1.32
CA VAL A 291 -2.69 -19.08 0.15
C VAL A 291 -2.10 -19.98 -0.93
N LEU A 292 -2.62 -21.19 -1.05
CA LEU A 292 -2.08 -22.22 -1.95
C LEU A 292 -2.67 -22.13 -3.36
N ASP A 293 -1.85 -22.40 -4.38
CA ASP A 293 -2.31 -22.41 -5.76
C ASP A 293 -3.36 -23.51 -6.02
N GLY A 294 -4.45 -23.11 -6.68
CA GLY A 294 -5.64 -23.95 -6.90
C GLY A 294 -6.45 -24.25 -5.63
N MET A 295 -6.20 -23.57 -4.52
CA MET A 295 -7.00 -23.72 -3.29
C MET A 295 -8.45 -23.26 -3.51
N ARG A 296 -9.40 -24.06 -3.01
CA ARG A 296 -10.82 -23.67 -2.98
C ARG A 296 -11.08 -22.68 -1.85
N TRP A 297 -11.88 -21.66 -2.15
CA TRP A 297 -12.33 -20.65 -1.21
C TRP A 297 -13.81 -20.83 -0.92
N ASP A 298 -14.13 -21.71 0.03
CA ASP A 298 -15.49 -21.90 0.52
C ASP A 298 -15.78 -20.87 1.62
N LEU A 299 -16.38 -19.75 1.21
CA LEU A 299 -16.68 -18.62 2.09
C LEU A 299 -18.19 -18.38 2.17
N VAL A 300 -18.66 -18.10 3.39
CA VAL A 300 -20.06 -17.71 3.60
C VAL A 300 -20.23 -16.21 3.35
N PHE A 301 -20.58 -15.84 2.12
CA PHE A 301 -20.91 -14.46 1.80
C PHE A 301 -22.26 -14.07 2.40
N LEU A 302 -22.33 -12.86 2.91
CA LEU A 302 -23.51 -12.31 3.57
C LEU A 302 -24.05 -11.15 2.74
N GLY A 303 -25.37 -11.05 2.65
CA GLY A 303 -26.07 -9.86 2.20
C GLY A 303 -26.45 -8.96 3.37
N ARG A 304 -27.11 -7.85 3.05
CA ARG A 304 -27.67 -6.91 4.04
C ARG A 304 -29.19 -6.79 3.88
N GLU A 305 -29.89 -6.97 5.00
CA GLU A 305 -31.31 -6.62 5.16
C GLU A 305 -31.39 -5.50 6.22
N GLY A 306 -31.35 -4.25 5.76
CA GLY A 306 -31.13 -3.10 6.63
C GLY A 306 -29.76 -3.20 7.32
N ASP A 307 -29.73 -3.18 8.65
CA ASP A 307 -28.52 -3.31 9.47
C ASP A 307 -28.16 -4.75 9.83
N ARG A 308 -28.94 -5.74 9.37
CA ARG A 308 -28.71 -7.15 9.66
C ARG A 308 -27.95 -7.85 8.55
N TRP A 309 -26.99 -8.67 8.96
CA TRP A 309 -26.28 -9.59 8.09
C TRP A 309 -27.07 -10.89 7.92
N VAL A 310 -27.20 -11.35 6.68
CA VAL A 310 -27.91 -12.60 6.32
C VAL A 310 -27.10 -13.39 5.29
N PRO A 311 -26.96 -14.72 5.40
CA PRO A 311 -26.27 -15.50 4.37
C PRO A 311 -26.89 -15.31 2.97
N LEU A 312 -26.04 -15.05 1.97
CA LEU A 312 -26.48 -15.05 0.58
C LEU A 312 -26.88 -16.47 0.16
N ARG A 313 -27.98 -16.56 -0.58
CA ARG A 313 -28.37 -17.81 -1.25
C ARG A 313 -27.63 -17.88 -2.59
N ASP A 314 -26.92 -18.98 -2.79
CA ASP A 314 -26.21 -19.32 -4.04
C ASP A 314 -25.40 -18.15 -4.64
N PRO A 315 -24.45 -17.57 -3.89
CA PRO A 315 -23.59 -16.53 -4.45
C PRO A 315 -22.77 -17.08 -5.63
N ALA A 316 -22.49 -16.22 -6.62
CA ALA A 316 -21.57 -16.59 -7.68
C ALA A 316 -20.19 -16.92 -7.08
N ALA A 317 -19.49 -17.88 -7.69
CA ALA A 317 -18.13 -18.23 -7.29
C ALA A 317 -17.24 -16.96 -7.30
N PRO A 318 -16.41 -16.75 -6.27
CA PRO A 318 -15.68 -15.51 -6.13
C PRO A 318 -14.64 -15.35 -7.24
N LEU A 319 -14.61 -14.16 -7.83
CA LEU A 319 -13.46 -13.74 -8.63
C LEU A 319 -12.24 -13.68 -7.70
N LEU A 320 -11.14 -14.30 -8.11
CA LEU A 320 -9.87 -14.18 -7.41
C LEU A 320 -9.06 -13.04 -8.00
N ASN A 321 -8.48 -12.21 -7.13
CA ASN A 321 -7.59 -11.12 -7.48
C ASN A 321 -6.33 -11.17 -6.60
N TYR A 322 -5.18 -11.38 -7.23
CA TYR A 322 -3.87 -11.31 -6.59
C TYR A 322 -3.26 -9.95 -6.93
N SER A 323 -3.58 -8.96 -6.11
CA SER A 323 -3.25 -7.56 -6.37
C SER A 323 -1.77 -7.27 -6.16
N SER A 324 -1.29 -6.23 -6.84
CA SER A 324 0.06 -5.69 -6.63
C SER A 324 1.17 -6.72 -6.86
N ARG A 325 0.99 -7.58 -7.88
CA ARG A 325 1.95 -8.59 -8.32
C ARG A 325 2.30 -9.61 -7.24
N CYS A 326 1.35 -9.93 -6.36
CA CYS A 326 1.47 -11.13 -5.54
C CYS A 326 0.97 -12.36 -6.30
N SER A 327 1.29 -13.54 -5.78
CA SER A 327 0.81 -14.81 -6.29
C SER A 327 0.61 -15.80 -5.15
N PRO A 328 -0.22 -16.85 -5.33
CA PRO A 328 -0.32 -17.91 -4.35
C PRO A 328 1.03 -18.65 -4.16
N LEU A 329 1.15 -19.36 -3.05
CA LEU A 329 2.23 -20.31 -2.79
C LEU A 329 2.12 -21.49 -3.75
N THR A 330 3.29 -21.93 -4.21
CA THR A 330 3.44 -23.15 -5.01
C THR A 330 3.22 -24.40 -4.14
N ARG A 331 2.96 -25.53 -4.79
CA ARG A 331 2.83 -26.82 -4.10
C ARG A 331 4.13 -27.24 -3.42
N GLU A 332 5.27 -26.92 -4.02
CA GLU A 332 6.60 -27.16 -3.46
C GLU A 332 6.83 -26.35 -2.18
N GLN A 333 6.45 -25.07 -2.17
CA GLN A 333 6.52 -24.24 -0.97
C GLN A 333 5.59 -24.77 0.12
N PHE A 334 4.37 -25.16 -0.24
CA PHE A 334 3.40 -25.72 0.70
C PHE A 334 3.88 -27.04 1.31
N ALA A 335 4.54 -27.91 0.53
CA ALA A 335 5.11 -29.16 1.03
C ALA A 335 6.16 -28.96 2.14
N GLU A 336 6.83 -27.82 2.19
CA GLU A 336 7.72 -27.49 3.31
C GLU A 336 6.96 -27.05 4.58
N ILE A 337 5.78 -26.46 4.42
CA ILE A 337 4.90 -26.01 5.49
C ILE A 337 4.15 -27.20 6.12
N GLU A 338 3.81 -28.21 5.33
CA GLU A 338 3.17 -29.45 5.80
C GLU A 338 4.02 -30.25 6.80
N LYS A 339 5.34 -30.09 6.76
CA LYS A 339 6.26 -30.83 7.64
C LYS A 339 6.23 -30.24 9.03
N ALA A 340 5.87 -31.05 10.03
CA ALA A 340 6.04 -30.68 11.44
C ALA A 340 7.49 -30.30 11.73
N ARG A 341 7.70 -29.25 12.53
CA ARG A 341 9.03 -28.78 12.92
C ARG A 341 9.10 -28.68 14.43
N THR A 342 10.08 -29.36 15.02
CA THR A 342 10.42 -29.27 16.44
C THR A 342 11.58 -28.29 16.60
N GLY A 343 11.36 -27.16 17.28
CA GLY A 343 12.38 -26.14 17.50
C GLY A 343 11.79 -24.77 17.84
N ALA A 344 12.36 -24.10 18.84
CA ALA A 344 11.91 -22.81 19.38
C ALA A 344 12.44 -21.59 18.63
#